data_AF-A0A535N274-F1
#
_entry.id   AF-A0A535N274-F1
#
_cell.length_a   1.000
_cell.length_b   1.000
_cell.length_c   1.000
_cell.angle_alpha   90.00
_cell.angle_beta   90.00
_cell.angle_gamma   90.00
#
_symmetry.space_group_name_H-M   'P 1'
#
loop_
_entity.id
_entity.type
_entity.pdbx_description
1 polymer ?
#
loop_
_entity_poly.entity_id
_entity_poly.type
_entity_poly.pdbx_seq_one_letter_code
_entity_poly.pdbx_strand_id
1 'polypeptide(L)'
;MATGARERLDARDRVEARRRGLSEPPLQLRDDSEDEMIVSFPEFVFKEFIAMVAMTVFLLVVSIWLQAPLLGKANPAMTPNPSKAPWYFLGLQELLARFPPLMAGVAFPTFVIVLMILVPYLDRNPSRRPSERKLAIFLFALYAVITVGLVLVGTFFRGHEFNFDWGWVLGNES
;
A
#
# COMPACT_ATOMS: atom_id res chain seq x y z
N MET A 1 -27.21 56.12 33.98
CA MET A 1 -27.06 54.71 34.42
C MET A 1 -27.08 53.67 33.26
N ALA A 2 -27.25 54.05 31.99
CA ALA A 2 -27.39 53.10 30.87
C ALA A 2 -26.09 52.77 30.10
N THR A 3 -25.00 53.50 30.33
CA THR A 3 -23.76 53.40 29.54
C THR A 3 -22.97 52.12 29.82
N GLY A 4 -22.87 51.71 31.08
CA GLY A 4 -22.11 50.50 31.46
C GLY A 4 -22.75 49.17 31.02
N ALA A 5 -24.06 49.16 30.74
CA ALA A 5 -24.74 47.97 30.20
C ALA A 5 -24.33 47.72 28.75
N ARG A 6 -24.17 48.79 27.96
CA ARG A 6 -23.75 48.71 26.56
C ARG A 6 -22.30 48.27 26.40
N GLU A 7 -21.41 48.77 27.24
CA GLU A 7 -20.00 48.33 27.24
C GLU A 7 -19.84 46.86 27.61
N ARG A 8 -20.66 46.35 28.54
CA ARG A 8 -20.64 44.93 28.92
C ARG A 8 -21.12 44.02 27.80
N LEU A 9 -22.12 44.46 27.02
CA LEU A 9 -22.58 43.72 25.86
C LEU A 9 -21.52 43.72 24.76
N ASP A 10 -20.95 44.88 24.45
CA ASP A 10 -19.89 45.01 23.44
C ASP A 10 -18.62 44.22 23.83
N ALA A 11 -18.28 44.20 25.12
CA ALA A 11 -17.18 43.38 25.64
C ALA A 11 -17.48 41.88 25.54
N ARG A 12 -18.73 41.45 25.78
CA ARG A 12 -19.16 40.06 25.59
C ARG A 12 -19.09 39.65 24.12
N ASP A 13 -19.57 40.50 23.21
CA ASP A 13 -19.56 40.23 21.77
C ASP A 13 -18.13 40.10 21.24
N ARG A 14 -17.20 40.93 21.72
CA ARG A 14 -15.76 40.82 21.38
C ARG A 14 -15.12 39.54 21.91
N VAL A 15 -15.47 39.12 23.12
CA VAL A 15 -14.97 37.86 23.71
C VAL A 15 -15.55 36.67 22.97
N GLU A 16 -16.83 36.70 22.58
CA GLU A 16 -17.49 35.66 21.80
C GLU A 16 -16.95 35.60 20.36
N ALA A 17 -16.66 36.74 19.72
CA ALA A 17 -16.00 36.81 18.42
C ALA A 17 -14.57 36.28 18.47
N ARG A 18 -13.79 36.65 19.50
CA ARG A 18 -12.45 36.11 19.74
C ARG A 18 -12.49 34.62 20.04
N ARG A 19 -13.49 34.15 20.78
CA ARG A 19 -13.71 32.71 21.05
C ARG A 19 -14.08 31.97 19.77
N ARG A 20 -14.97 32.51 18.92
CA ARG A 20 -15.32 31.93 17.61
C ARG A 20 -14.10 31.81 16.70
N GLY A 21 -13.27 32.85 16.60
CA GLY A 21 -12.02 32.79 15.82
C GLY A 21 -10.96 31.83 16.37
N LEU A 22 -11.01 31.49 17.66
CA LEU A 22 -10.19 30.46 18.30
C LEU A 22 -10.85 29.07 18.27
N SER A 23 -12.14 28.98 17.91
CA SER A 23 -12.93 27.75 17.89
C SER A 23 -12.87 27.06 16.54
N GLU A 24 -12.45 27.73 15.47
CA GLU A 24 -12.15 27.05 14.22
C GLU A 24 -10.86 26.26 14.43
N PRO A 25 -10.94 24.91 14.52
CA PRO A 25 -9.74 24.12 14.64
C PRO A 25 -8.97 24.26 13.32
N PRO A 26 -7.62 24.34 13.33
CA PRO A 26 -6.82 24.27 12.10
C PRO A 26 -6.92 22.91 11.39
N LEU A 27 -7.73 21.99 11.91
CA LEU A 27 -8.16 20.79 11.24
C LEU A 27 -9.27 21.21 10.27
N GLN A 28 -8.95 21.27 8.97
CA GLN A 28 -9.96 21.23 7.91
C GLN A 28 -10.82 19.99 8.17
N LEU A 29 -11.93 20.16 8.88
CA LEU A 29 -12.93 19.12 9.05
C LEU A 29 -13.44 18.86 7.63
N ARG A 30 -13.26 17.63 7.16
CA ARG A 30 -13.80 17.23 5.86
C ARG A 30 -15.28 17.57 5.90
N ASP A 31 -15.72 18.41 4.96
CA ASP A 31 -17.10 18.83 4.87
C ASP A 31 -17.87 17.70 4.18
N ASP A 32 -18.26 16.71 4.97
CA ASP A 32 -18.98 15.52 4.52
C ASP A 32 -20.45 15.84 4.19
N SER A 33 -20.87 17.11 4.26
CA SER A 33 -22.26 17.52 4.09
C SER A 33 -22.79 17.33 2.66
N GLU A 34 -21.92 17.31 1.66
CA GLU A 34 -22.28 17.03 0.26
C GLU A 34 -22.19 15.54 -0.11
N ASP A 35 -21.58 14.70 0.73
CA ASP A 35 -21.45 13.27 0.48
C ASP A 35 -22.74 12.54 0.88
N GLU A 36 -23.28 11.71 -0.02
CA GLU A 36 -24.41 10.82 0.30
C GLU A 36 -23.95 9.72 1.27
N MET A 37 -24.21 9.94 2.56
CA MET A 37 -23.86 9.00 3.61
C MET A 37 -24.97 7.97 3.81
N ILE A 38 -24.65 6.70 3.56
CA ILE A 38 -25.53 5.56 3.87
C ILE A 38 -25.20 4.98 5.25
N VAL A 39 -26.23 4.50 5.96
CA VAL A 39 -26.06 3.86 7.26
C VAL A 39 -25.29 2.55 7.07
N SER A 40 -24.24 2.34 7.87
CA SER A 40 -23.36 1.16 7.76
C SER A 40 -24.11 -0.16 7.98
N PHE A 41 -25.17 -0.15 8.79
CA PHE A 41 -26.04 -1.28 9.01
C PHE A 41 -27.47 -0.94 8.59
N PRO A 42 -28.19 -1.82 7.87
CA PRO A 42 -27.79 -3.17 7.45
C PRO A 42 -27.11 -3.24 6.06
N GLU A 43 -27.20 -2.17 5.26
CA GLU A 43 -26.92 -2.26 3.84
C GLU A 43 -25.44 -2.43 3.46
N PHE A 44 -24.53 -1.72 4.14
CA PHE A 44 -23.11 -1.80 3.83
C PHE A 44 -22.52 -3.14 4.27
N VAL A 45 -22.85 -3.59 5.49
CA VAL A 45 -22.45 -4.91 6.00
C VAL A 45 -22.91 -6.06 5.09
N PHE A 46 -24.14 -5.98 4.55
CA PHE A 46 -24.63 -7.01 3.64
C PHE A 46 -23.86 -7.06 2.31
N LYS A 47 -23.52 -5.89 1.74
CA LYS A 47 -22.69 -5.78 0.53
C LYS A 47 -21.28 -6.34 0.77
N GLU A 48 -20.67 -6.02 1.91
CA GLU A 48 -19.36 -6.56 2.29
C GLU A 48 -19.41 -8.09 2.51
N PHE A 49 -20.46 -8.59 3.14
CA PHE A 49 -20.64 -10.03 3.33
C PHE A 49 -20.73 -10.79 2.00
N ILE A 50 -21.52 -10.27 1.04
CA ILE A 50 -21.59 -10.83 -0.31
C ILE A 50 -20.22 -10.80 -0.98
N ALA A 51 -19.48 -9.70 -0.88
CA ALA A 51 -18.13 -9.59 -1.45
C ALA A 51 -17.16 -10.59 -0.82
N MET A 52 -17.22 -10.83 0.50
CA MET A 52 -16.42 -11.83 1.19
C MET A 52 -16.74 -13.26 0.74
N VAL A 53 -18.03 -13.59 0.62
CA VAL A 53 -18.46 -14.91 0.11
C VAL A 53 -18.00 -15.09 -1.34
N ALA A 54 -18.18 -14.08 -2.19
CA ALA A 54 -17.74 -14.11 -3.58
C ALA A 54 -16.21 -14.31 -3.69
N MET A 55 -15.42 -13.59 -2.88
CA MET A 55 -13.97 -13.75 -2.83
C MET A 55 -13.57 -15.16 -2.35
N THR A 56 -14.27 -15.71 -1.36
CA THR A 56 -14.01 -17.07 -0.85
C THR A 56 -14.27 -18.10 -1.94
N VAL A 57 -15.40 -18.01 -2.64
CA VAL A 57 -15.74 -18.88 -3.77
C VAL A 57 -14.71 -18.74 -4.89
N PHE A 58 -14.31 -17.50 -5.23
CA PHE A 58 -13.27 -17.25 -6.22
C PHE A 58 -11.94 -17.95 -5.85
N LEU A 59 -11.47 -17.81 -4.61
CA LEU A 59 -10.24 -18.46 -4.16
C LEU A 59 -10.36 -19.99 -4.18
N LEU A 60 -11.51 -20.57 -3.83
CA LEU A 60 -11.75 -22.01 -3.91
C LEU A 60 -11.70 -22.51 -5.36
N VAL A 61 -12.35 -21.80 -6.29
CA VAL A 61 -12.30 -22.14 -7.72
C VAL A 61 -10.85 -22.09 -8.21
N VAL A 62 -10.13 -21.00 -7.94
CA VAL A 62 -8.71 -20.87 -8.34
C VAL A 62 -7.85 -22.00 -7.75
N SER A 63 -8.06 -22.35 -6.47
CA SER A 63 -7.32 -23.43 -5.80
C SER A 63 -7.55 -24.81 -6.42
N ILE A 64 -8.77 -25.10 -6.88
CA ILE A 64 -9.10 -26.38 -7.52
C ILE A 64 -8.50 -26.45 -8.93
N TRP A 65 -8.53 -25.34 -9.67
CA TRP A 65 -8.04 -25.29 -11.05
C TRP A 65 -6.51 -25.18 -11.15
N LEU A 66 -5.87 -24.42 -10.26
CA LEU A 66 -4.41 -24.28 -10.22
C LEU A 66 -3.82 -25.30 -9.23
N GLN A 67 -3.49 -26.48 -9.74
CA GLN A 67 -2.81 -27.50 -8.94
C GLN A 67 -1.39 -27.04 -8.59
N ALA A 68 -1.13 -26.84 -7.30
CA ALA A 68 0.23 -26.61 -6.83
C ALA A 68 1.06 -27.88 -7.05
N PRO A 69 2.21 -27.81 -7.74
CA PRO A 69 3.12 -28.95 -7.83
C PRO A 69 3.70 -29.22 -6.44
N LEU A 70 3.34 -30.35 -5.81
CA LEU A 70 3.93 -30.75 -4.54
C LEU A 70 5.37 -31.20 -4.79
N LEU A 71 6.34 -30.53 -4.17
CA LEU A 71 7.72 -31.02 -4.10
C LEU A 71 7.79 -32.26 -3.19
N GLY A 72 8.85 -33.06 -3.36
CA GLY A 72 9.13 -34.19 -2.47
C GLY A 72 9.27 -33.77 -1.01
N LYS A 73 9.24 -34.75 -0.09
CA LYS A 73 9.44 -34.50 1.34
C LYS A 73 10.74 -33.72 1.58
N ALA A 74 10.66 -32.69 2.42
CA ALA A 74 11.80 -31.81 2.69
C ALA A 74 13.01 -32.63 3.20
N ASN A 75 14.15 -32.47 2.52
CA ASN A 75 15.43 -33.03 2.94
C ASN A 75 16.37 -31.86 3.31
N PRO A 76 16.74 -31.68 4.59
CA PRO A 76 17.64 -30.59 4.99
C PRO A 76 19.06 -30.72 4.41
N ALA A 77 19.45 -31.91 3.91
CA ALA A 77 20.74 -32.12 3.26
C ALA A 77 20.78 -31.71 1.79
N MET A 78 19.63 -31.42 1.17
CA MET A 78 19.54 -31.04 -0.24
C MET A 78 18.57 -29.87 -0.45
N THR A 79 19.11 -28.71 -0.83
CA THR A 79 18.30 -27.54 -1.20
C THR A 79 17.94 -27.63 -2.68
N PRO A 80 16.64 -27.62 -3.06
CA PRO A 80 16.24 -27.58 -4.46
C PRO A 80 16.78 -26.32 -5.15
N ASN A 81 17.33 -26.47 -6.36
CA ASN A 81 17.74 -25.35 -7.22
C ASN A 81 16.93 -25.42 -8.52
N PRO A 82 16.13 -24.39 -8.88
CA PRO A 82 15.93 -23.11 -8.22
C PRO A 82 14.83 -23.14 -7.14
N SER A 83 15.16 -22.68 -5.92
CA SER A 83 14.17 -22.47 -4.85
C SER A 83 13.58 -21.07 -4.98
N LYS A 84 12.53 -20.88 -5.80
CA LYS A 84 11.86 -19.58 -5.95
C LYS A 84 11.03 -19.27 -4.70
N ALA A 85 11.24 -18.09 -4.12
CA ALA A 85 10.47 -17.56 -3.00
C ALA A 85 9.06 -17.14 -3.47
N PRO A 86 8.11 -16.97 -2.54
CA PRO A 86 6.80 -16.40 -2.86
C PRO A 86 6.93 -15.05 -3.60
N TRP A 87 5.98 -14.75 -4.49
CA TRP A 87 6.03 -13.58 -5.39
C TRP A 87 6.23 -12.24 -4.67
N TYR A 88 5.70 -12.09 -3.45
CA TYR A 88 5.87 -10.89 -2.61
C TYR A 88 7.28 -10.78 -1.99
N PHE A 89 8.05 -11.87 -1.95
CA PHE A 89 9.45 -11.90 -1.52
C PHE A 89 10.43 -12.02 -2.69
N LEU A 90 9.95 -12.12 -3.92
CA LEU A 90 10.81 -12.36 -5.07
C LEU A 90 11.84 -11.23 -5.27
N GLY A 91 11.43 -9.98 -5.07
CA GLY A 91 12.36 -8.84 -5.11
C GLY A 91 13.45 -8.91 -4.02
N LEU A 92 13.10 -9.40 -2.82
CA LEU A 92 14.06 -9.61 -1.73
C LEU A 92 15.03 -10.74 -2.06
N GLN A 93 14.52 -11.82 -2.67
CA GLN A 93 15.34 -12.95 -3.10
C GLN A 93 16.34 -12.55 -4.19
N GLU A 94 15.91 -11.74 -5.15
CA GLU A 94 16.77 -11.18 -6.20
C GLU A 94 17.91 -10.34 -5.63
N LEU A 95 17.63 -9.63 -4.52
CA LEU A 95 18.64 -8.87 -3.80
C LEU A 95 19.62 -9.79 -3.04
N LEU A 96 19.11 -10.84 -2.38
CA LEU A 96 19.92 -11.84 -1.68
C LEU A 96 20.82 -12.65 -2.62
N ALA A 97 20.41 -12.87 -3.86
CA ALA A 97 21.22 -13.56 -4.86
C ALA A 97 22.47 -12.77 -5.29
N ARG A 98 22.49 -11.44 -5.09
CA ARG A 98 23.52 -10.54 -5.66
C ARG A 98 24.29 -9.74 -4.63
N PHE A 99 23.72 -9.56 -3.44
CA PHE A 99 24.30 -8.74 -2.38
C PHE A 99 24.56 -9.57 -1.12
N PRO A 100 25.47 -9.10 -0.23
CA PRO A 100 25.68 -9.72 1.06
C PRO A 100 24.35 -9.84 1.85
N PRO A 101 24.12 -10.96 2.57
CA PRO A 101 22.85 -11.21 3.26
C PRO A 101 22.42 -10.11 4.23
N LEU A 102 23.38 -9.46 4.91
CA LEU A 102 23.10 -8.37 5.84
C LEU A 102 22.57 -7.12 5.12
N MET A 103 23.12 -6.79 3.95
CA MET A 103 22.66 -5.65 3.16
C MET A 103 21.29 -5.91 2.54
N ALA A 104 21.11 -7.10 1.95
CA ALA A 104 19.88 -7.47 1.27
C ALA A 104 18.74 -7.78 2.23
N GLY A 105 19.00 -8.53 3.30
CA GLY A 105 17.98 -9.03 4.22
C GLY A 105 17.60 -8.05 5.33
N VAL A 106 18.52 -7.16 5.75
CA VAL A 106 18.28 -6.28 6.91
C VAL A 106 18.35 -4.81 6.51
N ALA A 107 19.46 -4.37 5.92
CA ALA A 107 19.67 -2.93 5.68
C ALA A 107 18.65 -2.35 4.68
N PHE A 108 18.45 -3.00 3.53
CA PHE A 108 17.55 -2.51 2.50
C PHE A 108 16.06 -2.51 2.93
N PRO A 109 15.50 -3.60 3.51
CA PRO A 109 14.13 -3.56 4.02
C PRO A 109 13.93 -2.51 5.12
N THR A 110 14.90 -2.36 6.03
CA THR A 110 14.86 -1.33 7.07
C THR A 110 14.82 0.06 6.46
N PHE A 111 15.65 0.32 5.44
CA PHE A 111 15.67 1.59 4.71
C PHE A 111 14.31 1.90 4.07
N VAL A 112 13.68 0.93 3.40
CA VAL A 112 12.35 1.08 2.79
C VAL A 112 11.30 1.41 3.84
N ILE A 113 11.30 0.72 4.99
CA ILE A 113 10.36 0.97 6.09
C ILE A 113 10.54 2.39 6.64
N VAL A 114 11.79 2.82 6.88
CA VAL A 114 12.09 4.18 7.37
C VAL A 114 11.62 5.23 6.36
N LEU A 115 11.86 5.03 5.06
CA LEU A 115 11.33 5.92 4.04
C LEU A 115 9.80 5.97 4.07
N MET A 116 9.12 4.84 4.24
CA MET A 116 7.66 4.77 4.30
C MET A 116 7.10 5.52 5.51
N ILE A 117 7.76 5.42 6.67
CA ILE A 117 7.43 6.20 7.86
C ILE A 117 7.65 7.71 7.60
N LEU A 118 8.65 8.06 6.79
CA LEU A 118 8.97 9.45 6.47
C LEU A 118 8.04 10.07 5.41
N VAL A 119 7.34 9.26 4.59
CA VAL A 119 6.41 9.72 3.53
C VAL A 119 5.48 10.86 3.99
N PRO A 120 4.71 10.75 5.11
CA PRO A 120 3.80 11.83 5.52
C PRO A 120 4.52 13.14 5.90
N TYR A 121 5.81 13.09 6.23
CA TYR A 121 6.59 14.28 6.58
C TYR A 121 7.27 14.93 5.37
N LEU A 122 7.54 14.12 4.34
CA LEU A 122 8.20 14.54 3.10
C LEU A 122 7.18 15.06 2.08
N ASP A 123 5.99 14.47 2.01
CA ASP A 123 4.88 14.94 1.17
C ASP A 123 4.05 16.01 1.89
N ARG A 124 4.50 17.27 1.82
CA ARG A 124 3.85 18.43 2.44
C ARG A 124 2.80 19.10 1.53
N ASN A 125 2.16 18.37 0.63
CA ASN A 125 1.19 18.99 -0.25
C ASN A 125 -0.07 19.44 0.53
N PRO A 126 -0.47 20.72 0.47
CA PRO A 126 -1.63 21.22 1.22
C PRO A 126 -2.97 20.70 0.68
N SER A 127 -2.99 20.19 -0.56
CA SER A 127 -4.18 19.63 -1.19
C SER A 127 -4.11 18.12 -1.32
N ARG A 128 -5.24 17.44 -1.10
CA ARG A 128 -5.37 15.98 -1.28
C ARG A 128 -6.01 15.59 -2.61
N ARG A 129 -6.38 16.57 -3.44
CA ARG A 129 -7.08 16.33 -4.72
C ARG A 129 -6.16 15.61 -5.72
N PRO A 130 -6.62 14.54 -6.40
CA PRO A 130 -5.79 13.81 -7.36
C PRO A 130 -5.26 14.68 -8.51
N SER A 131 -6.06 15.65 -8.95
CA SER A 131 -5.70 16.60 -10.01
C SER A 131 -4.51 17.50 -9.67
N GLU A 132 -4.26 17.72 -8.38
CA GLU A 132 -3.19 18.59 -7.88
C GLU A 132 -1.94 17.78 -7.47
N ARG A 133 -2.01 16.44 -7.49
CA ARG A 133 -0.93 15.52 -7.10
C ARG A 133 -0.43 14.66 -8.27
N LYS A 134 -0.52 15.17 -9.50
CA LYS A 134 -0.16 14.42 -10.73
C LYS A 134 1.24 13.81 -10.68
N LEU A 135 2.23 14.55 -10.16
CA LEU A 135 3.61 14.05 -10.03
C LEU A 135 3.72 12.90 -9.03
N ALA A 136 3.10 13.02 -7.84
CA ALA A 136 3.12 11.95 -6.84
C ALA A 136 2.40 10.70 -7.34
N ILE A 137 1.25 10.87 -8.00
CA ILE A 137 0.49 9.78 -8.62
C ILE A 137 1.31 9.12 -9.74
N PHE A 138 1.97 9.91 -10.59
CA PHE A 138 2.84 9.39 -11.65
C PHE A 138 4.01 8.59 -11.08
N LEU A 139 4.71 9.11 -10.07
CA LEU A 139 5.83 8.39 -9.42
C LEU A 139 5.36 7.10 -8.76
N PHE A 140 4.20 7.10 -8.10
CA PHE A 140 3.62 5.90 -7.51
C PHE A 140 3.21 4.88 -8.58
N ALA A 141 2.59 5.34 -9.68
CA ALA A 141 2.22 4.47 -10.80
C ALA A 141 3.46 3.87 -11.46
N LEU A 142 4.52 4.67 -11.67
CA LEU A 142 5.81 4.18 -12.19
C LEU A 142 6.41 3.14 -11.26
N TYR A 143 6.43 3.39 -9.95
CA TYR A 143 6.86 2.41 -8.95
C TYR A 143 6.06 1.10 -9.01
N ALA A 144 4.72 1.19 -9.15
CA ALA A 144 3.85 0.02 -9.26
C ALA A 144 4.15 -0.79 -10.53
N VAL A 145 4.30 -0.13 -11.68
CA VAL A 145 4.64 -0.77 -12.96
C VAL A 145 6.00 -1.46 -12.89
N ILE A 146 7.01 -0.79 -12.33
CA ILE A 146 8.35 -1.38 -12.13
C ILE A 146 8.25 -2.61 -11.22
N THR A 147 7.51 -2.52 -10.11
CA THR A 147 7.38 -3.64 -9.16
C THR A 147 6.68 -4.84 -9.80
N VAL A 148 5.57 -4.63 -10.50
CA VAL A 148 4.87 -5.70 -11.22
C VAL A 148 5.78 -6.30 -12.30
N GLY A 149 6.48 -5.46 -13.07
CA GLY A 149 7.44 -5.91 -14.08
C GLY A 149 8.55 -6.77 -13.48
N LEU A 150 9.12 -6.37 -12.35
CA LEU A 150 10.14 -7.14 -11.64
C LEU A 150 9.62 -8.48 -11.12
N VAL A 151 8.38 -8.54 -10.61
CA VAL A 151 7.76 -9.80 -10.16
C VAL A 151 7.55 -10.75 -11.34
N LEU A 152 7.07 -10.24 -12.48
CA LEU A 152 6.91 -11.04 -13.70
C LEU A 152 8.26 -11.57 -14.20
N VAL A 153 9.27 -10.71 -14.28
CA VAL A 153 10.63 -11.11 -14.68
C VAL A 153 11.18 -12.17 -13.73
N GLY A 154 11.08 -11.96 -12.41
CA GLY A 154 11.58 -12.90 -11.42
C GLY A 154 10.86 -14.26 -11.47
N THR A 155 9.56 -14.26 -11.80
CA THR A 155 8.75 -15.48 -11.79
C THR A 155 9.04 -16.34 -13.02
N PHE A 156 9.07 -15.71 -14.21
CA PHE A 156 9.13 -16.43 -15.48
C PHE A 156 10.54 -16.58 -16.05
N PHE A 157 11.46 -15.64 -15.82
CA PHE A 157 12.77 -15.60 -16.48
C PHE A 157 13.95 -15.98 -15.57
N ARG A 158 13.68 -16.50 -14.37
CA ARG A 158 14.72 -16.99 -13.45
C ARG A 158 14.88 -18.49 -13.54
N GLY A 159 16.07 -18.92 -13.94
CA GLY A 159 16.49 -20.32 -14.10
C GLY A 159 17.49 -20.77 -13.04
N HIS A 160 18.35 -21.73 -13.40
CA HIS A 160 19.34 -22.33 -12.50
C HIS A 160 20.30 -21.28 -11.93
N GLU A 161 20.60 -21.38 -10.63
CA GLU A 161 21.42 -20.39 -9.89
C GLU A 161 20.86 -18.96 -9.93
N PHE A 162 19.56 -18.79 -10.22
CA PHE A 162 18.91 -17.48 -10.36
C PHE A 162 19.44 -16.64 -11.54
N ASN A 163 20.16 -17.28 -12.48
CA ASN A 163 20.55 -16.66 -13.73
C ASN A 163 19.33 -16.38 -14.62
N PHE A 164 19.51 -15.45 -15.55
CA PHE A 164 18.48 -15.10 -16.52
C PHE A 164 18.35 -16.21 -17.54
N ASP A 165 17.14 -16.76 -17.67
CA ASP A 165 16.85 -17.92 -18.52
C ASP A 165 15.82 -17.56 -19.59
N TRP A 166 16.20 -17.79 -20.85
CA TRP A 166 15.36 -17.58 -22.03
C TRP A 166 14.72 -18.88 -22.53
N GLY A 167 14.90 -20.02 -21.86
CA GLY A 167 14.48 -21.34 -22.31
C GLY A 167 12.99 -21.47 -22.64
N TRP A 168 12.15 -20.64 -22.01
CA TRP A 168 10.71 -20.56 -22.30
C TRP A 168 10.37 -19.83 -23.62
N VAL A 169 11.30 -19.04 -24.19
CA VAL A 169 11.14 -18.28 -25.45
C VAL A 169 12.00 -18.86 -26.58
N LEU A 170 13.23 -19.27 -26.27
CA LEU A 170 14.21 -19.73 -27.27
C LEU A 170 14.34 -21.26 -27.36
N GLY A 171 13.74 -22.00 -26.42
CA GLY A 171 13.99 -23.45 -26.25
C GLY A 171 15.33 -23.71 -25.54
N ASN A 172 15.37 -24.74 -24.69
CA ASN A 172 16.61 -25.09 -23.97
C ASN A 172 17.66 -25.64 -24.95
N GLU A 173 18.80 -24.97 -25.08
CA GLU A 173 20.03 -25.63 -25.53
C GLU A 173 20.66 -26.33 -24.31
N SER A 174 20.97 -27.61 -24.48
CA SER A 174 21.33 -28.62 -23.47
C SER A 174 22.45 -28.21 -22.51
#